data_AF-A0A9E6VXW5-F1
#
_entry.id   AF-A0A9E6VXW5-F1
#
_cell.length_a   1.000
_cell.length_b   1.000
_cell.length_c   1.000
_cell.angle_alpha   90.00
_cell.angle_beta   90.00
_cell.angle_gamma   90.00
#
_symmetry.space_group_name_H-M   'P 1'
#
loop_
_entity.id
_entity.type
_entity.pdbx_description
1 polymer ?
#
loop_
_entity_poly.entity_id
_entity_poly.type
_entity_poly.pdbx_seq_one_letter_code
_entity_poly.pdbx_strand_id
1 'polypeptide(L)' 'MEQLQQLAPLILIGVVFYFLLIRPQQKRAKEHRAMIEAVRRGDNVVTAGGIMGKVTKVRDDGVVQIEV' A
#
# COMPACT_ATOMS: atom_id res chain seq x y z
N MET A 1 39.48 10.35 -1.21
CA MET A 1 38.53 11.25 -1.91
C MET A 1 38.25 10.77 -3.33
N GLU A 2 39.27 10.42 -4.12
CA GLU A 2 39.16 9.84 -5.47
C GLU A 2 38.21 8.61 -5.59
N GLN A 3 38.26 7.67 -4.64
CA GLN A 3 37.42 6.46 -4.67
C GLN A 3 35.91 6.75 -4.53
N LEU A 4 35.54 7.82 -3.83
CA LEU A 4 34.14 8.21 -3.66
C LEU A 4 33.58 8.83 -4.95
N GLN A 5 34.41 9.53 -5.72
CA GLN A 5 34.03 10.08 -7.03
C GLN A 5 33.79 8.98 -8.07
N GLN A 6 34.54 7.88 -8.01
CA GLN A 6 34.31 6.74 -8.91
C GLN A 6 33.01 5.99 -8.60
N LEU A 7 32.54 6.00 -7.35
CA LEU A 7 31.27 5.39 -6.94
C LEU A 7 30.07 6.34 -7.07
N ALA A 8 30.29 7.63 -7.32
CA ALA A 8 29.24 8.62 -7.43
C ALA A 8 28.16 8.29 -8.49
N PRO A 9 28.50 7.80 -9.72
CA PRO A 9 27.50 7.41 -10.70
C PRO A 9 26.61 6.26 -10.22
N LEU A 10 27.19 5.27 -9.55
CA LEU A 10 26.46 4.11 -9.04
C LEU A 10 25.50 4.50 -7.92
N ILE A 11 25.96 5.34 -6.99
CA ILE A 11 25.11 5.86 -5.91
C ILE A 11 23.97 6.72 -6.47
N LEU A 12 24.25 7.57 -7.46
CA LEU A 12 23.24 8.43 -8.08
C LEU A 12 22.15 7.60 -8.78
N ILE A 13 22.53 6.57 -9.54
CA ILE A 13 21.60 5.62 -10.15
C ILE A 13 20.79 4.90 -9.07
N GLY A 14 21.44 4.40 -8.00
CA GLY A 14 20.76 3.74 -6.89
C GLY A 14 19.72 4.63 -6.19
N VAL A 15 20.05 5.91 -5.98
CA VAL A 15 19.13 6.91 -5.40
C VAL A 15 17.95 7.15 -6.35
N VAL A 16 18.19 7.33 -7.65
CA VAL A 16 17.12 7.55 -8.64
C VAL A 16 16.18 6.34 -8.69
N PHE A 17 16.69 5.12 -8.80
CA PHE A 17 15.86 3.92 -8.81
C PHE A 17 15.13 3.69 -7.47
N TYR A 18 15.77 4.00 -6.34
CA TYR A 18 15.12 3.96 -5.02
C TYR A 18 13.90 4.91 -4.99
N PHE A 19 14.09 6.15 -5.44
CA PHE A 19 13.00 7.12 -5.48
C PHE A 19 11.91 6.76 -6.50
N LEU A 20 12.27 6.17 -7.64
CA LEU A 20 11.32 5.80 -8.69
C LEU A 20 10.54 4.52 -8.40
N LEU A 21 11.11 3.54 -7.69
CA LEU A 21 10.45 2.26 -7.46
C LEU A 21 9.93 2.10 -6.03
N ILE A 22 10.78 2.36 -5.04
CA ILE A 22 10.44 2.08 -3.64
C ILE A 22 9.44 3.10 -3.11
N ARG A 23 9.60 4.39 -3.43
CA ARG A 23 8.64 5.43 -3.01
C ARG A 23 7.22 5.20 -3.51
N PRO A 24 6.95 4.93 -4.81
CA PRO A 24 5.58 4.66 -5.25
C PRO A 24 5.03 3.33 -4.74
N GLN A 25 5.86 2.31 -4.55
CA GLN A 25 5.42 1.06 -3.92
C GLN A 25 4.95 1.29 -2.47
N GLN A 26 5.72 2.05 -1.69
CA GLN A 26 5.33 2.43 -0.33
C GLN A 26 4.04 3.26 -0.33
N LYS A 27 3.87 4.18 -1.28
CA LYS A 27 2.65 4.98 -1.42
C LYS A 27 1.43 4.11 -1.69
N ARG A 28 1.51 3.19 -2.66
CA ARG A 28 0.41 2.25 -2.98
C ARG A 28 0.05 1.34 -1.80
N ALA A 29 1.06 0.82 -1.10
CA ALA A 29 0.83 -0.01 0.08
C ALA A 29 0.15 0.77 1.21
N LYS A 30 0.55 2.03 1.43
CA LYS A 30 -0.08 2.92 2.41
C LYS A 30 -1.51 3.26 2.04
N GLU A 31 -1.78 3.55 0.76
CA GLU A 31 -3.14 3.82 0.26
C GLU A 31 -4.05 2.60 0.41
N HIS A 32 -3.55 1.39 0.13
CA HIS A 32 -4.32 0.17 0.30
C HIS A 32 -4.64 -0.12 1.78
N ARG A 33 -3.68 0.10 2.69
CA ARG A 33 -3.93 0.00 4.14
C ARG A 33 -4.97 1.02 4.60
N ALA A 34 -4.83 2.28 4.17
CA ALA A 34 -5.78 3.33 4.52
C ALA A 34 -7.20 3.03 4.00
N MET A 35 -7.32 2.40 2.83
CA MET A 35 -8.62 1.95 2.29
C MET A 35 -9.27 0.90 3.21
N ILE A 36 -8.51 -0.09 3.68
CA ILE A 36 -9.01 -1.14 4.59
C ILE A 36 -9.37 -0.54 5.95
N GLU A 37 -8.54 0.34 6.50
CA GLU A 37 -8.79 1.04 7.77
C GLU A 37 -9.99 1.99 7.71
N ALA A 38 -10.28 2.54 6.54
CA ALA A 38 -11.43 3.42 6.33
C ALA A 38 -12.77 2.66 6.34
N VAL A 39 -12.76 1.33 6.14
CA VAL A 39 -13.98 0.52 6.15
C VAL A 39 -14.55 0.43 7.56
N ARG A 40 -15.82 0.82 7.69
CA ARG A 40 -16.56 0.78 8.96
C ARG A 40 -17.71 -0.21 8.87
N ARG A 41 -18.24 -0.58 10.04
CA ARG A 41 -19.48 -1.34 10.12
C ARG A 41 -20.61 -0.53 9.50
N GLY A 42 -21.38 -1.17 8.63
CA GLY A 42 -22.49 -0.57 7.90
C GLY A 42 -22.14 -0.11 6.49
N ASP A 43 -20.86 -0.08 6.10
CA ASP A 43 -20.46 0.31 4.76
C ASP A 43 -20.81 -0.77 3.73
N ASN A 44 -21.21 -0.34 2.53
CA ASN A 44 -21.36 -1.22 1.39
C ASN A 44 -20.02 -1.33 0.67
N VAL A 45 -19.50 -2.55 0.56
CA VAL A 45 -18.19 -2.81 -0.04
C VAL A 45 -18.32 -3.77 -1.20
N VAL A 46 -17.43 -3.60 -2.18
CA VAL A 46 -17.26 -4.54 -3.29
C VAL A 46 -15.92 -5.22 -3.09
N THR A 47 -15.96 -6.54 -2.96
CA THR A 47 -14.75 -7.35 -2.87
C THR A 47 -14.04 -7.41 -4.22
N ALA A 48 -12.75 -7.79 -4.21
CA ALA A 48 -11.99 -7.96 -5.46
C ALA A 48 -12.59 -9.01 -6.42
N GLY A 49 -13.42 -9.93 -5.92
CA GLY A 49 -14.15 -10.91 -6.71
C GLY A 49 -15.49 -10.42 -7.28
N GLY A 50 -15.84 -9.15 -7.09
CA GLY A 50 -17.10 -8.56 -7.56
C GLY A 50 -18.32 -8.81 -6.67
N ILE A 51 -18.14 -9.46 -5.51
CA ILE A 51 -19.21 -9.66 -4.54
C ILE A 51 -19.47 -8.35 -3.81
N MET A 52 -20.72 -7.89 -3.85
CA MET A 52 -21.20 -6.74 -3.09
C MET A 52 -21.83 -7.22 -1.78
N GLY A 53 -21.57 -6.52 -0.69
CA GLY A 53 -22.20 -6.82 0.58
C GLY A 53 -21.99 -5.73 1.61
N LYS A 54 -22.70 -5.83 2.73
CA LYS A 54 -22.65 -4.87 3.83
C LYS A 54 -21.71 -5.35 4.93
N VAL A 55 -20.87 -4.47 5.43
CA VAL A 55 -19.92 -4.79 6.50
C VAL A 55 -20.65 -4.93 7.82
N THR A 56 -20.63 -6.13 8.41
CA THR A 56 -21.30 -6.42 9.70
C THR A 56 -20.35 -6.34 10.89
N LYS A 57 -19.07 -6.70 10.67
CA LYS A 57 -18.04 -6.69 11.70
C LYS A 57 -16.69 -6.36 11.10
N VAL A 58 -15.99 -5.40 11.71
CA VAL A 58 -14.58 -5.10 11.44
C VAL A 58 -13.78 -5.61 12.63
N ARG A 59 -12.73 -6.39 12.38
CA ARG A 59 -11.78 -6.86 13.40
C ARG A 59 -10.47 -6.10 13.25
N ASP A 60 -9.73 -5.96 14.35
CA ASP A 60 -8.48 -5.17 14.41
C ASP A 60 -7.29 -5.84 13.69
N ASP A 61 -7.45 -7.12 13.30
CA ASP A 61 -6.48 -7.87 12.50
C ASP A 61 -6.60 -7.62 10.98
N GLY A 62 -7.48 -6.70 10.57
CA GLY A 62 -7.75 -6.38 9.17
C GLY A 62 -8.76 -7.32 8.51
N VAL A 63 -9.36 -8.25 9.26
CA VAL A 63 -10.42 -9.13 8.76
C VAL A 63 -11.78 -8.45 8.89
N VAL A 64 -12.48 -8.33 7.76
CA VAL A 64 -13.82 -7.75 7.69
C VAL A 64 -14.84 -8.84 7.35
N GLN A 65 -15.89 -8.94 8.16
CA GLN A 65 -17.02 -9.83 7.91
C GLN A 65 -18.08 -9.07 7.11
N ILE A 66 -18.46 -9.64 5.97
CA ILE A 66 -19.41 -9.09 5.02
C ILE A 66 -20.62 -10.01 4.99
N GLU A 67 -21.82 -9.42 5.05
CA GLU A 67 -23.07 -10.10 4.75
C GLU A 67 -23.45 -9.75 3.31
N VAL A 68 -23.60 -10.79 2.48
CA VAL A 68 -23.86 -10.72 1.04
C VAL A 68 -25.35 -10.80 0.79
#